data_AF-A0A0E0QA10-F1
#
_entry.id   AF-A0A0E0QA10-F1
#
_cell.length_a   1.000
_cell.length_b   1.000
_cell.length_c   1.000
_cell.angle_alpha   90.00
_cell.angle_beta   90.00
_cell.angle_gamma   90.00
#
_symmetry.space_group_name_H-M   'P 1'
#
loop_
_entity.id
_entity.type
_entity.pdbx_description
1 polymer ?
#
loop_
_entity_poly.entity_id
_entity_poly.type
_entity_poly.pdbx_seq_one_letter_code
_entity_poly.pdbx_strand_id
1 'polypeptide(L)'
;MKPTKLRSYVSHMVYEVEGRMQAYDSYDLSPRLVSKMMIVVTLIATRCLFGEVRSKMLGEVPTLLRELNDSMRLITIVFPYLPIPAHRRRDSARARLGEIFVEIVRSRRSSPGGTRTAAPRRRAGGGRRDARIGALRGAVHELQHQHVDRRARLLTHPEHLRAAVREQEELVLVRHRHGGDVVDHDALQRMGHLHRCVKETLRLHPPSLMLLRHARRSFVVRARGSGDAEYEVPAGHTVASPMVIHNALPHVYEDAGSFDPGRFGPAREEYRAYAADHAYTVFGGGRHACVGEALSR
;
A
#
# COMPACT_ATOMS: atom_id res chain seq x y z
N MET A 1 -12.49 -1.99 -4.01
CA MET A 1 -13.15 -2.64 -2.85
C MET A 1 -14.54 -2.02 -2.66
N LYS A 2 -15.53 -2.70 -2.05
CA LYS A 2 -16.88 -2.08 -1.87
C LYS A 2 -16.82 -1.02 -0.75
N PRO A 3 -17.43 0.17 -0.92
CA PRO A 3 -17.42 1.24 0.09
C PRO A 3 -17.94 0.81 1.46
N THR A 4 -18.98 -0.03 1.51
CA THR A 4 -19.53 -0.58 2.76
C THR A 4 -18.51 -1.39 3.56
N LYS A 5 -17.60 -2.10 2.88
CA LYS A 5 -16.55 -2.87 3.54
C LYS A 5 -15.41 -1.97 4.06
N LEU A 6 -15.08 -0.89 3.34
CA LEU A 6 -14.11 0.10 3.79
C LEU A 6 -14.58 0.79 5.08
N ARG A 7 -15.87 1.16 5.16
CA ARG A 7 -16.47 1.72 6.38
C ARG A 7 -16.28 0.82 7.60
N SER A 8 -16.51 -0.50 7.44
CA SER A 8 -16.30 -1.47 8.53
C SER A 8 -14.85 -1.63 8.97
N TYR A 9 -13.87 -1.24 8.15
CA TYR A 9 -12.46 -1.37 8.50
C TYR A 9 -11.97 -0.26 9.42
N VAL A 10 -12.57 0.94 9.37
CA VAL A 10 -12.09 2.08 10.16
C VAL A 10 -12.07 1.77 11.66
N SER A 11 -13.13 1.16 12.20
CA SER A 11 -13.16 0.75 13.61
C SER A 11 -12.07 -0.26 13.96
N HIS A 12 -11.72 -1.17 13.04
CA HIS A 12 -10.60 -2.09 13.22
C HIS A 12 -9.23 -1.40 13.15
N MET A 13 -9.10 -0.32 12.36
CA MET A 13 -7.88 0.47 12.30
C MET A 13 -7.67 1.25 13.60
N VAL A 14 -8.70 1.99 14.04
CA VAL A 14 -8.69 2.76 15.29
C VAL A 14 -8.33 1.87 16.48
N TYR A 15 -9.01 0.73 16.61
CA TYR A 15 -8.74 -0.24 17.68
C TYR A 15 -7.27 -0.67 17.75
N GLU A 16 -6.63 -0.91 16.60
CA GLU A 16 -5.22 -1.32 16.60
C GLU A 16 -4.25 -0.18 16.86
N VAL A 17 -4.55 1.02 16.39
CA VAL A 17 -3.75 2.19 16.68
C VAL A 17 -3.80 2.48 18.17
N GLU A 18 -4.99 2.63 18.75
CA GLU A 18 -5.19 2.95 20.16
C GLU A 18 -4.61 1.86 21.08
N GLY A 19 -4.93 0.60 20.82
CA GLY A 19 -4.41 -0.52 21.62
C GLY A 19 -2.89 -0.61 21.58
N ARG A 20 -2.24 -0.21 20.47
CA ARG A 20 -0.77 -0.20 20.40
C ARG A 20 -0.16 1.06 21.01
N MET A 21 -0.80 2.22 20.85
CA MET A 21 -0.34 3.47 21.46
C MET A 21 -0.39 3.39 23.00
N GLN A 22 -1.40 2.76 23.58
CA GLN A 22 -1.46 2.50 25.03
C GLN A 22 -0.31 1.62 25.53
N ALA A 23 0.19 0.73 24.67
CA ALA A 23 1.31 -0.16 24.97
C ALA A 23 2.69 0.48 24.70
N TYR A 24 2.73 1.74 24.23
CA TYR A 24 3.96 2.51 24.11
C TYR A 24 4.03 3.52 25.25
N ASP A 25 5.17 3.54 25.94
CA ASP A 25 5.43 4.52 26.98
C ASP A 25 5.53 5.92 26.36
N SER A 26 4.94 6.92 27.02
CA SER A 26 4.65 8.25 26.45
C SER A 26 5.90 9.07 26.08
N TYR A 27 7.09 8.57 26.39
CA TYR A 27 8.38 9.26 26.21
C TYR A 27 9.40 8.50 25.35
N ASP A 28 9.08 7.32 24.81
CA ASP A 28 10.04 6.56 24.00
C ASP A 28 10.05 7.00 22.52
N LEU A 29 10.72 8.13 22.28
CA LEU A 29 11.11 8.66 20.96
C LEU A 29 12.30 7.90 20.32
N SER A 30 12.58 6.66 20.72
CA SER A 30 13.71 5.91 20.18
C SER A 30 13.69 5.82 18.64
N PRO A 31 14.87 5.63 18.00
CA PRO A 31 15.03 5.38 16.56
C PRO A 31 14.25 4.17 15.99
N ARG A 32 13.36 3.56 16.78
CA ARG A 32 12.47 2.46 16.43
C ARG A 32 11.09 2.89 15.96
N LEU A 33 10.79 4.18 15.78
CA LEU A 33 9.48 4.66 15.29
C LEU A 33 9.04 3.94 14.01
N VAL A 34 9.95 3.75 13.06
CA VAL A 34 9.76 2.95 11.83
C VAL A 34 9.28 1.53 12.14
N SER A 35 9.97 0.87 13.06
CA SER A 35 9.67 -0.51 13.45
C SER A 35 8.32 -0.59 14.17
N LYS A 36 8.02 0.39 15.04
CA LYS A 36 6.75 0.51 15.74
C LYS A 36 5.59 0.71 14.77
N MET A 37 5.70 1.67 13.85
CA MET A 37 4.71 1.92 12.80
C MET A 37 4.53 0.70 11.88
N MET A 38 5.60 0.05 11.45
CA MET A 38 5.51 -1.17 10.61
C MET A 38 4.70 -2.27 11.30
N ILE A 39 4.88 -2.44 12.62
CA ILE A 39 4.07 -3.37 13.42
C ILE A 39 2.59 -2.95 13.39
N VAL A 40 2.28 -1.68 13.67
CA VAL A 40 0.90 -1.16 13.65
C VAL A 40 0.24 -1.40 12.29
N VAL A 41 0.88 -1.03 11.18
CA VAL A 41 0.29 -1.22 9.84
C VAL A 41 0.08 -2.72 9.56
N THR A 42 1.05 -3.57 9.90
CA THR A 42 0.92 -5.04 9.77
C THR A 42 -0.30 -5.57 10.53
N LEU A 43 -0.50 -5.09 11.76
CA LEU A 43 -1.62 -5.48 12.60
C LEU A 43 -2.98 -4.98 12.07
N ILE A 44 -3.03 -3.75 11.56
CA ILE A 44 -4.20 -3.17 10.90
C ILE A 44 -4.59 -4.02 9.68
N ALA A 45 -3.64 -4.24 8.76
CA ALA A 45 -3.95 -4.96 7.54
C ALA A 45 -4.31 -6.41 7.79
N THR A 46 -3.64 -7.07 8.75
CA THR A 46 -3.99 -8.45 9.10
C THR A 46 -5.40 -8.55 9.65
N ARG A 47 -5.87 -7.60 10.47
CA ARG A 47 -7.27 -7.61 10.92
C ARG A 47 -8.25 -7.26 9.82
N CYS A 48 -7.99 -6.22 9.04
CA CYS A 48 -8.90 -5.83 7.95
C CYS A 48 -9.05 -6.96 6.92
N LEU A 49 -7.96 -7.65 6.59
CA LEU A 49 -7.96 -8.67 5.54
C LEU A 49 -8.32 -10.07 6.05
N PHE A 50 -7.93 -10.43 7.28
CA PHE A 50 -8.08 -11.80 7.80
C PHE A 50 -9.09 -11.94 8.96
N GLY A 51 -9.52 -10.85 9.60
CA GLY A 51 -10.56 -10.86 10.63
C GLY A 51 -10.20 -11.70 11.87
N GLU A 52 -11.18 -12.41 12.44
CA GLU A 52 -11.05 -13.25 13.66
C GLU A 52 -9.99 -14.35 13.57
N VAL A 53 -9.57 -14.72 12.37
CA VAL A 53 -8.53 -15.73 12.19
C VAL A 53 -7.12 -15.19 12.49
N ARG A 54 -7.02 -13.89 12.81
CA ARG A 54 -5.80 -13.21 13.25
C ARG A 54 -5.15 -13.86 14.47
N SER A 55 -5.91 -14.38 15.44
CA SER A 55 -5.31 -14.98 16.65
C SER A 55 -4.33 -16.10 16.33
N LYS A 56 -4.60 -16.89 15.29
CA LYS A 56 -3.71 -17.94 14.75
C LYS A 56 -2.55 -17.39 13.91
N MET A 57 -2.62 -16.12 13.49
CA MET A 57 -1.62 -15.47 12.65
C MET A 57 -0.61 -14.62 13.43
N LEU A 58 -0.96 -14.11 14.62
CA LEU A 58 -0.12 -13.17 15.36
C LEU A 58 1.23 -13.73 15.82
N GLY A 59 1.37 -15.05 15.96
CA GLY A 59 2.63 -15.69 16.34
C GLY A 59 3.65 -15.70 15.21
N GLU A 60 3.46 -16.59 14.24
CA GLU A 60 4.49 -16.87 13.23
C GLU A 60 4.42 -15.94 12.01
N VAL A 61 3.25 -15.41 11.64
CA VAL A 61 3.06 -14.70 10.36
C VAL A 61 3.93 -13.44 10.24
N PRO A 62 4.04 -12.55 11.23
CA PRO A 62 4.90 -11.37 11.11
C PRO A 62 6.35 -11.72 10.77
N THR A 63 6.89 -12.78 11.38
CA THR A 63 8.24 -13.29 11.11
C THR A 63 8.33 -13.87 9.70
N LEU A 64 7.36 -14.70 9.29
CA LEU A 64 7.33 -15.29 7.94
C LEU A 64 7.21 -14.22 6.84
N LEU A 65 6.44 -13.16 7.08
CA LEU A 65 6.34 -12.02 6.17
C LEU A 65 7.65 -11.24 6.08
N ARG A 66 8.40 -11.12 7.18
CA ARG A 66 9.73 -10.51 7.16
C ARG A 66 10.71 -11.33 6.32
N GLU A 67 10.72 -12.66 6.49
CA GLU A 67 11.58 -13.56 5.69
C GLU A 67 11.26 -13.50 4.18
N LEU A 68 9.98 -13.39 3.81
CA LEU A 68 9.60 -13.12 2.43
C LEU A 68 10.16 -11.80 1.92
N ASN A 69 10.13 -10.74 2.74
CA ASN A 69 10.62 -9.42 2.34
C ASN A 69 12.14 -9.35 2.22
N ASP A 70 12.87 -9.95 3.16
CA ASP A 70 14.35 -9.98 3.17
C ASP A 70 14.94 -10.70 1.96
N SER A 71 14.10 -11.47 1.27
CA SER A 71 14.42 -12.14 0.01
C SER A 71 14.24 -11.27 -1.23
N MET A 72 13.63 -10.08 -1.14
CA MET A 72 13.41 -9.15 -2.26
C MET A 72 14.67 -8.32 -2.57
N ARG A 73 15.80 -9.00 -2.70
CA ARG A 73 17.10 -8.41 -3.05
C ARG A 73 17.20 -8.22 -4.56
N LEU A 74 18.07 -7.32 -5.02
CA LEU A 74 18.33 -7.13 -6.46
C LEU A 74 18.73 -8.44 -7.15
N ILE A 75 19.53 -9.27 -6.48
CA ILE A 75 19.93 -10.59 -6.99
C ILE A 75 18.73 -11.51 -7.28
N THR A 76 17.62 -11.35 -6.57
CA THR A 76 16.40 -12.14 -6.74
C THR A 76 15.68 -11.82 -8.04
N ILE A 77 15.84 -10.59 -8.57
CA ILE A 77 15.26 -10.18 -9.86
C ILE A 77 15.95 -10.94 -11.01
N VAL A 78 17.26 -11.13 -10.90
CA VAL A 78 18.07 -11.78 -11.94
C VAL A 78 18.12 -13.29 -11.77
N PHE A 79 18.32 -13.77 -10.53
CA PHE A 79 18.50 -15.18 -10.18
C PHE A 79 17.56 -15.61 -9.05
N PRO A 80 16.23 -15.71 -9.30
CA PRO A 80 15.24 -15.95 -8.26
C PRO A 80 15.38 -17.29 -7.53
N TYR A 81 16.13 -18.24 -8.08
CA TYR A 81 16.33 -19.59 -7.54
C TYR A 81 17.77 -19.86 -7.09
N LEU A 82 18.60 -18.82 -6.98
CA LEU A 82 19.97 -18.99 -6.50
C LEU A 82 19.95 -19.63 -5.10
N PRO A 83 20.79 -20.64 -4.79
CA PRO A 83 20.72 -21.40 -3.54
C PRO A 83 21.32 -20.64 -2.34
N ILE A 84 20.99 -19.37 -2.18
CA ILE A 84 21.44 -18.51 -1.08
C ILE A 84 20.54 -18.66 0.15
N PRO A 85 21.06 -18.40 1.38
CA PRO A 85 20.27 -18.50 2.61
C PRO A 85 18.96 -17.70 2.58
N ALA A 86 18.96 -16.51 1.96
CA ALA A 86 17.76 -15.68 1.86
C ALA A 86 16.64 -16.33 1.02
N HIS A 87 16.98 -16.98 -0.10
CA HIS A 87 15.98 -17.69 -0.93
C HIS A 87 15.48 -18.96 -0.24
N ARG A 88 16.36 -19.68 0.47
CA ARG A 88 15.92 -20.83 1.28
C ARG A 88 14.92 -20.42 2.36
N ARG A 89 15.20 -19.34 3.10
CA ARG A 89 14.26 -18.83 4.12
C ARG A 89 12.96 -18.32 3.50
N ARG A 90 13.01 -17.64 2.35
CA ARG A 90 11.83 -17.25 1.57
C ARG A 90 10.96 -18.46 1.23
N ASP A 91 11.56 -19.52 0.72
CA ASP A 91 10.84 -20.68 0.22
C ASP A 91 10.20 -21.46 1.38
N SER A 92 10.93 -21.63 2.49
CA SER A 92 10.37 -22.17 3.74
C SER A 92 9.24 -21.29 4.30
N ALA A 93 9.42 -19.97 4.31
CA ALA A 93 8.40 -19.04 4.79
C ALA A 93 7.14 -19.06 3.92
N ARG A 94 7.31 -19.15 2.59
CA ARG A 94 6.21 -19.30 1.64
C ARG A 94 5.44 -20.60 1.87
N ALA A 95 6.14 -21.71 2.09
CA ALA A 95 5.53 -23.00 2.38
C ALA A 95 4.69 -22.93 3.65
N ARG A 96 5.28 -22.43 4.75
CA ARG A 96 4.62 -22.30 6.04
C ARG A 96 3.40 -21.36 6.01
N LEU A 97 3.51 -20.21 5.34
CA LEU A 97 2.36 -19.34 5.12
C LEU A 97 1.25 -20.07 4.35
N GLY A 98 1.61 -20.84 3.33
CA GLY A 98 0.68 -21.67 2.56
C GLY A 98 -0.12 -22.64 3.44
N GLU A 99 0.53 -23.32 4.37
CA GLU A 99 -0.10 -24.22 5.35
C GLU A 99 -1.10 -23.47 6.23
N ILE A 100 -0.66 -22.36 6.83
CA ILE A 100 -1.51 -21.50 7.67
C ILE A 100 -2.77 -21.09 6.89
N PHE A 101 -2.65 -20.59 5.65
CA PHE A 101 -3.84 -20.23 4.87
C PHE A 101 -4.76 -21.40 4.55
N VAL A 102 -4.21 -22.58 4.32
CA VAL A 102 -5.02 -23.78 4.05
C VAL A 102 -5.82 -24.16 5.30
N GLU A 103 -5.21 -24.14 6.48
CA GLU A 103 -5.89 -24.39 7.76
C GLU A 103 -7.01 -23.38 8.02
N ILE A 104 -6.75 -22.10 7.78
CA ILE A 104 -7.74 -21.02 7.91
C ILE A 104 -8.95 -21.29 7.01
N VAL A 105 -8.70 -21.67 5.75
CA VAL A 105 -9.76 -21.94 4.78
C VAL A 105 -10.55 -23.20 5.14
N ARG A 106 -9.89 -24.23 5.69
CA ARG A 106 -10.55 -25.44 6.19
C ARG A 106 -11.43 -25.11 7.39
N SER A 107 -10.89 -24.42 8.40
CA SER A 107 -11.62 -24.00 9.60
C SER A 107 -12.88 -23.18 9.28
N ARG A 108 -12.82 -22.30 8.27
CA ARG A 108 -14.00 -21.53 7.83
C ARG A 108 -15.06 -22.35 7.10
N ARG A 109 -14.69 -23.48 6.49
CA ARG A 109 -15.64 -24.36 5.79
C ARG A 109 -16.37 -25.29 6.75
N SER A 110 -15.75 -25.62 7.88
CA SER A 110 -16.32 -26.51 8.91
C SER A 110 -17.21 -25.79 9.92
N SER A 111 -17.12 -24.46 10.06
CA SER A 111 -17.99 -23.69 10.97
C SER A 111 -19.32 -23.30 10.29
N PRO A 112 -20.48 -23.75 10.81
CA PRO A 112 -21.78 -23.33 10.31
C PRO A 112 -22.08 -21.91 10.84
N GLY A 113 -22.18 -20.92 9.95
CA GLY A 113 -22.56 -19.54 10.29
C GLY A 113 -21.60 -18.44 9.85
N GLY A 114 -20.40 -18.77 9.33
CA GLY A 114 -19.44 -17.75 8.92
C GLY A 114 -19.87 -16.97 7.67
N THR A 115 -20.11 -15.66 7.82
CA THR A 115 -20.43 -14.72 6.74
C THR A 115 -19.46 -14.92 5.58
N ARG A 116 -19.97 -15.37 4.42
CA ARG A 116 -19.21 -15.52 3.17
C ARG A 116 -18.71 -14.15 2.73
N THR A 117 -17.59 -13.68 3.29
CA THR A 117 -16.85 -12.55 2.71
C THR A 117 -16.59 -12.91 1.25
N ALA A 118 -17.19 -12.11 0.36
CA ALA A 118 -17.35 -12.39 -1.05
C ALA A 118 -16.11 -13.05 -1.65
N ALA A 119 -16.18 -14.36 -1.84
CA ALA A 119 -15.26 -15.05 -2.71
C ALA A 119 -15.55 -14.56 -4.14
N PRO A 120 -14.58 -13.99 -4.87
CA PRO A 120 -14.80 -13.73 -6.28
C PRO A 120 -15.11 -15.06 -6.98
N ARG A 121 -16.14 -15.04 -7.84
CA ARG A 121 -16.59 -16.18 -8.64
C ARG A 121 -15.40 -16.80 -9.38
N ARG A 122 -15.40 -18.14 -9.46
CA ARG A 122 -14.49 -18.94 -10.31
C ARG A 122 -14.39 -18.26 -11.68
N ARG A 123 -13.21 -17.75 -12.03
CA ARG A 123 -12.82 -17.65 -13.44
C ARG A 123 -12.03 -18.91 -13.77
N ALA A 124 -12.44 -19.58 -14.85
CA ALA A 124 -11.81 -20.78 -15.36
C ALA A 124 -10.34 -20.48 -15.74
N GLY A 125 -9.42 -21.35 -15.31
CA GLY A 125 -7.98 -21.25 -15.57
C GLY A 125 -7.19 -20.51 -14.49
N GLY A 126 -6.51 -21.26 -13.61
CA GLY A 126 -5.58 -20.74 -12.59
C GLY A 126 -6.09 -20.86 -11.16
N GLY A 127 -5.43 -21.67 -10.34
CA GLY A 127 -5.89 -22.11 -9.02
C GLY A 127 -6.10 -20.97 -8.00
N ARG A 128 -7.24 -21.03 -7.29
CA ARG A 128 -7.68 -20.14 -6.19
C ARG A 128 -6.65 -19.90 -5.06
N ARG A 129 -5.59 -20.73 -4.98
CA ARG A 129 -4.50 -20.62 -4.00
C ARG A 129 -3.52 -19.51 -4.37
N ASP A 130 -3.13 -19.40 -5.64
CA ASP A 130 -2.14 -18.41 -6.10
C ASP A 130 -2.69 -16.99 -6.04
N ALA A 131 -3.99 -16.80 -6.27
CA ALA A 131 -4.64 -15.49 -6.15
C ALA A 131 -4.71 -15.00 -4.69
N ARG A 132 -4.84 -15.90 -3.71
CA ARG A 132 -4.87 -15.54 -2.27
C ARG A 132 -3.48 -15.28 -1.73
N ILE A 133 -2.50 -16.08 -2.14
CA ILE A 133 -1.07 -15.82 -1.86
C ILE A 133 -0.63 -14.55 -2.57
N GLY A 134 -1.12 -14.26 -3.78
CA GLY A 134 -0.88 -13.01 -4.51
C GLY A 134 -1.51 -11.78 -3.85
N ALA A 135 -2.73 -11.91 -3.31
CA ALA A 135 -3.39 -10.84 -2.55
C ALA A 135 -2.73 -10.62 -1.18
N LEU A 136 -2.29 -11.69 -0.51
CA LEU A 136 -1.45 -11.61 0.68
C LEU A 136 -0.13 -10.93 0.34
N ARG A 137 0.58 -11.39 -0.70
CA ARG A 137 1.84 -10.80 -1.15
C ARG A 137 1.66 -9.33 -1.52
N GLY A 138 0.55 -8.97 -2.17
CA GLY A 138 0.19 -7.58 -2.47
C GLY A 138 -0.04 -6.77 -1.20
N ALA A 139 -0.84 -7.27 -0.26
CA ALA A 139 -1.06 -6.64 1.03
C ALA A 139 0.25 -6.48 1.82
N VAL A 140 1.07 -7.52 1.86
CA VAL A 140 2.38 -7.60 2.51
C VAL A 140 3.38 -6.65 1.85
N HIS A 141 3.36 -6.55 0.53
CA HIS A 141 4.16 -5.59 -0.23
C HIS A 141 3.72 -4.14 0.04
N GLU A 142 2.40 -3.88 0.13
CA GLU A 142 1.84 -2.58 0.56
C GLU A 142 2.27 -2.22 2.00
N LEU A 143 2.40 -3.24 2.85
CA LEU A 143 2.73 -3.13 4.28
C LEU A 143 4.21 -2.90 4.57
N GLN A 144 5.11 -3.35 3.69
CA GLN A 144 6.52 -3.57 4.05
C GLN A 144 7.55 -2.68 3.34
N HIS A 145 7.14 -1.75 2.46
CA HIS A 145 8.13 -0.85 1.88
C HIS A 145 8.82 -0.02 2.96
N GLN A 146 10.15 -0.16 2.97
CA GLN A 146 11.17 0.35 3.88
C GLN A 146 11.31 1.88 3.87
N HIS A 147 10.18 2.59 3.82
CA HIS A 147 10.13 4.04 3.75
C HIS A 147 9.14 4.60 4.76
N VAL A 148 8.90 3.90 5.87
CA VAL A 148 8.22 4.54 7.02
C VAL A 148 9.04 5.74 7.50
N ASP A 149 10.38 5.68 7.40
CA ASP A 149 11.27 6.84 7.59
C ASP A 149 10.87 8.05 6.76
N ARG A 150 10.34 7.83 5.55
CA ARG A 150 9.89 8.90 4.65
C ARG A 150 8.40 9.20 4.77
N ARG A 151 7.62 8.39 5.50
CA ARG A 151 6.24 8.70 5.91
C ARG A 151 6.20 9.62 7.13
N ALA A 152 7.32 9.77 7.83
CA ALA A 152 7.54 10.79 8.85
C ALA A 152 7.70 12.21 8.28
N ARG A 153 7.42 12.46 7.00
CA ARG A 153 7.50 13.81 6.40
C ARG A 153 6.62 14.84 7.09
N LEU A 154 5.47 14.43 7.62
CA LEU A 154 4.65 15.31 8.47
C LEU A 154 5.42 15.75 9.73
N LEU A 155 6.25 14.88 10.31
CA LEU A 155 7.10 15.24 11.46
C LEU A 155 8.23 16.21 11.07
N THR A 156 8.67 16.19 9.81
CA THR A 156 9.68 17.15 9.30
C THR A 156 9.05 18.44 8.76
N HIS A 157 7.72 18.56 8.76
CA HIS A 157 6.96 19.70 8.25
C HIS A 157 5.87 20.11 9.26
N PRO A 158 6.24 20.77 10.37
CA PRO A 158 5.35 21.04 11.49
C PRO A 158 4.09 21.82 11.10
N GLU A 159 4.17 22.68 10.09
CA GLU A 159 3.04 23.42 9.53
C GLU A 159 1.96 22.50 8.97
N HIS A 160 2.36 21.44 8.26
CA HIS A 160 1.45 20.44 7.69
C HIS A 160 0.90 19.50 8.77
N LEU A 161 1.72 19.12 9.75
CA LEU A 161 1.26 18.35 10.90
C LEU A 161 0.20 19.12 11.70
N ARG A 162 0.47 20.38 12.04
CA ARG A 162 -0.48 21.23 12.76
C ARG A 162 -1.77 21.45 11.98
N ALA A 163 -1.69 21.62 10.66
CA ALA A 163 -2.87 21.75 9.80
C ALA A 163 -3.71 20.47 9.79
N ALA A 164 -3.08 19.28 9.69
CA ALA A 164 -3.78 18.01 9.74
C ALA A 164 -4.41 17.73 11.12
N VAL A 165 -3.72 18.11 12.21
CA VAL A 165 -4.26 18.00 13.58
C VAL A 165 -5.46 18.92 13.77
N ARG A 166 -5.40 20.18 13.33
CA ARG A 166 -6.55 21.10 13.37
C ARG A 166 -7.74 20.57 12.57
N GLU A 167 -7.50 20.07 11.37
CA GLU A 167 -8.53 19.44 10.54
C GLU A 167 -9.18 18.25 11.26
N GLN A 168 -8.39 17.42 11.96
CA GLN A 168 -8.90 16.33 12.78
C GLN A 168 -9.75 16.84 13.95
N GLU A 169 -9.25 17.81 14.71
CA GLU A 169 -9.93 18.40 15.87
C GLU A 169 -11.27 19.02 15.46
N GLU A 170 -11.32 19.79 14.38
CA GLU A 170 -12.56 20.38 13.86
C GLU A 170 -13.61 19.31 13.53
N LEU A 171 -13.21 18.24 12.86
CA LEU A 171 -14.11 17.15 12.48
C LEU A 171 -14.60 16.33 13.68
N VAL A 172 -13.74 16.14 14.67
CA VAL A 172 -14.06 15.46 15.93
C VAL A 172 -14.97 16.33 16.81
N LEU A 173 -14.69 17.63 16.93
CA LEU A 173 -15.53 18.59 17.67
C LEU A 173 -16.93 18.73 17.08
N VAL A 174 -17.07 18.75 15.75
CA VAL A 174 -18.38 18.75 15.08
C VAL A 174 -19.14 17.46 15.41
N ARG A 175 -18.47 16.31 15.52
CA ARG A 175 -19.11 15.02 15.83
C ARG A 175 -19.45 14.83 17.31
N HIS A 176 -18.64 15.31 18.24
CA HIS A 176 -18.99 15.29 19.66
C HIS A 176 -20.28 16.06 19.92
N ARG A 177 -20.51 17.18 19.21
CA ARG A 177 -21.81 17.90 19.25
C ARG A 177 -23.00 17.07 18.76
N HIS A 178 -22.75 16.00 18.01
CA HIS A 178 -23.76 15.08 17.48
C HIS A 178 -23.70 13.69 18.14
N GLY A 179 -23.00 13.54 19.28
CA GLY A 179 -22.97 12.30 20.08
C GLY A 179 -22.11 11.17 19.51
N GLY A 180 -21.14 11.48 18.63
CA GLY A 180 -20.19 10.50 18.09
C GLY A 180 -18.78 10.69 18.62
N ASP A 181 -18.26 9.71 19.36
CA ASP A 181 -16.93 9.78 20.02
C ASP A 181 -15.79 9.11 19.22
N VAL A 182 -16.05 8.58 18.03
CA VAL A 182 -15.08 7.73 17.29
C VAL A 182 -14.81 8.26 15.88
N VAL A 183 -13.54 8.23 15.46
CA VAL A 183 -13.12 8.47 14.07
C VAL A 183 -13.78 7.42 13.17
N ASP A 184 -14.62 7.88 12.24
CA ASP A 184 -15.26 7.02 11.24
C ASP A 184 -14.80 7.35 9.82
N HIS A 185 -15.26 6.54 8.87
CA HIS A 185 -14.90 6.68 7.47
C HIS A 185 -15.24 8.05 6.88
N ASP A 186 -16.38 8.64 7.22
CA ASP A 186 -16.80 9.93 6.64
C ASP A 186 -16.03 11.10 7.25
N ALA A 187 -15.59 10.99 8.50
CA ALA A 187 -14.64 11.93 9.07
C ALA A 187 -13.31 11.88 8.31
N LEU A 188 -12.74 10.69 8.12
CA LEU A 188 -11.48 10.52 7.37
C LEU A 188 -11.58 11.06 5.96
N GLN A 189 -12.68 10.79 5.22
CA GLN A 189 -12.88 11.30 3.87
C GLN A 189 -12.90 12.84 3.78
N ARG A 190 -13.25 13.53 4.87
CA ARG A 190 -13.25 15.00 4.92
C ARG A 190 -11.89 15.61 5.28
N MET A 191 -10.89 14.80 5.61
CA MET A 191 -9.54 15.26 5.93
C MET A 191 -8.74 15.63 4.67
N GLY A 192 -9.18 16.66 3.95
CA GLY A 192 -8.62 17.10 2.69
C GLY A 192 -7.14 17.47 2.76
N HIS A 193 -6.68 18.14 3.82
CA HIS A 193 -5.27 18.47 4.00
C HIS A 193 -4.43 17.21 4.21
N LEU A 194 -4.86 16.31 5.11
CA LEU A 194 -4.17 15.05 5.36
C LEU A 194 -4.02 14.22 4.07
N HIS A 195 -5.09 14.11 3.26
CA HIS A 195 -5.03 13.39 1.98
C HIS A 195 -4.00 13.98 1.02
N ARG A 196 -3.86 15.32 0.97
CA ARG A 196 -2.85 15.96 0.12
C ARG A 196 -1.44 15.65 0.62
N CYS A 197 -1.22 15.66 1.93
CA CYS A 197 0.06 15.25 2.53
C CYS A 197 0.41 13.79 2.22
N VAL A 198 -0.57 12.88 2.28
CA VAL A 198 -0.39 11.46 1.92
C VAL A 198 -0.03 11.33 0.43
N LYS A 199 -0.75 12.04 -0.45
CA LYS A 199 -0.48 12.03 -1.90
C LYS A 199 0.94 12.51 -2.23
N GLU A 200 1.39 13.58 -1.58
CA GLU A 200 2.73 14.16 -1.79
C GLU A 200 3.83 13.26 -1.24
N THR A 201 3.59 12.64 -0.09
CA THR A 201 4.48 11.62 0.45
C THR A 201 4.66 10.46 -0.54
N LEU A 202 3.56 9.96 -1.12
CA LEU A 202 3.60 8.88 -2.11
C LEU A 202 4.26 9.31 -3.43
N ARG A 203 4.11 10.58 -3.84
CA ARG A 203 4.76 11.12 -5.05
C ARG A 203 6.28 11.06 -4.90
N LEU A 204 6.81 11.67 -3.84
CA LEU A 204 8.25 11.73 -3.56
C LEU A 204 8.83 10.35 -3.24
N HIS A 205 8.02 9.50 -2.62
CA HIS A 205 8.46 8.22 -2.07
C HIS A 205 7.51 7.08 -2.49
N PRO A 206 7.42 6.80 -3.80
CA PRO A 206 6.55 5.75 -4.29
C PRO A 206 7.01 4.41 -3.71
N PRO A 207 6.08 3.53 -3.27
CA PRO A 207 6.46 2.25 -2.69
C PRO A 207 7.26 1.39 -3.68
N SER A 208 6.94 1.46 -4.97
CA SER A 208 7.67 0.75 -6.01
C SER A 208 8.51 1.71 -6.84
N LEU A 209 9.76 1.33 -7.13
CA LEU A 209 10.66 2.17 -7.93
C LEU A 209 10.25 2.20 -9.40
N MET A 210 9.91 1.03 -9.95
CA MET A 210 9.51 0.84 -11.34
C MET A 210 8.57 -0.35 -11.50
N LEU A 211 7.76 -0.34 -12.56
CA LEU A 211 6.93 -1.46 -12.98
C LEU A 211 7.54 -2.12 -14.21
N LEU A 212 7.78 -3.43 -14.14
CA LEU A 212 8.35 -4.21 -15.26
C LEU A 212 7.27 -4.95 -16.03
N ARG A 213 7.42 -5.04 -17.36
CA ARG A 213 6.60 -5.84 -18.26
C ARG A 213 7.49 -6.57 -19.25
N HIS A 214 7.13 -7.81 -19.57
CA HIS A 214 7.82 -8.58 -20.60
C HIS A 214 7.01 -8.52 -21.90
N ALA A 215 7.63 -8.05 -22.97
CA ALA A 215 7.03 -7.92 -24.29
C ALA A 215 6.80 -9.33 -24.87
N ARG A 216 5.54 -9.75 -24.99
CA ARG A 216 5.19 -11.05 -25.58
C ARG A 216 5.19 -11.06 -27.11
N ARG A 217 5.09 -9.88 -27.71
CA ARG A 217 5.12 -9.63 -29.15
C ARG A 217 5.82 -8.31 -29.38
N SER A 218 6.40 -8.13 -30.56
CA SER A 218 6.93 -6.82 -30.95
C SER A 218 5.80 -5.79 -31.03
N PHE A 219 6.08 -4.55 -30.65
CA PHE A 219 5.15 -3.44 -30.80
C PHE A 219 5.92 -2.13 -30.92
N VAL A 220 5.28 -1.13 -31.54
CA VAL A 220 5.86 0.20 -31.73
C VAL A 220 5.34 1.15 -30.66
N VAL A 221 6.24 1.99 -30.13
CA VAL A 221 5.93 3.08 -29.20
C VAL A 221 6.29 4.39 -29.89
N ARG A 222 5.33 5.31 -29.94
CA ARG A 222 5.55 6.67 -30.42
C ARG A 222 5.94 7.58 -29.25
N ALA A 223 7.08 8.25 -29.36
CA ALA A 223 7.52 9.22 -28.37
C ALA A 223 6.80 10.56 -28.58
N ARG A 224 6.27 11.12 -27.49
CA ARG A 224 5.62 12.43 -27.50
C ARG A 224 6.70 13.50 -27.31
N GLY A 225 6.74 14.51 -28.20
CA GLY A 225 7.63 15.67 -28.07
C GLY A 225 8.97 15.60 -28.81
N SER A 226 9.37 14.46 -29.36
CA SER A 226 10.60 14.30 -30.15
C SER A 226 10.31 14.10 -31.64
N GLY A 227 9.46 14.96 -32.22
CA GLY A 227 9.10 14.88 -33.64
C GLY A 227 8.36 13.60 -34.05
N ASP A 228 7.59 13.02 -33.12
CA ASP A 228 6.81 11.79 -33.36
C ASP A 228 7.63 10.55 -33.75
N ALA A 229 8.88 10.48 -33.28
CA ALA A 229 9.73 9.30 -33.47
C ALA A 229 9.04 8.02 -32.96
N GLU A 230 9.14 6.96 -33.76
CA GLU A 230 8.63 5.64 -33.46
C GLU A 230 9.78 4.69 -33.10
N TYR A 231 9.59 3.93 -32.03
CA TYR A 231 10.56 2.97 -31.51
C TYR A 231 9.93 1.57 -31.46
N GLU A 232 10.57 0.61 -32.12
CA GLU A 232 10.16 -0.78 -31.99
C GLU A 232 10.68 -1.37 -30.67
N VAL A 233 9.79 -2.01 -29.92
CA VAL A 233 10.11 -2.85 -28.77
C VAL A 233 9.97 -4.30 -29.23
N PRO A 234 11.07 -5.06 -29.38
CA PRO A 234 10.98 -6.43 -29.87
C PRO A 234 10.37 -7.38 -28.83
N ALA A 235 9.78 -8.48 -29.30
CA ALA A 235 9.38 -9.58 -28.43
C ALA A 235 10.57 -10.07 -27.56
N GLY A 236 10.29 -10.52 -26.35
CA GLY A 236 11.30 -10.98 -25.38
C GLY A 236 11.98 -9.85 -24.58
N HIS A 237 11.78 -8.58 -24.93
CA HIS A 237 12.35 -7.47 -24.17
C HIS A 237 11.58 -7.17 -22.89
N THR A 238 12.29 -6.66 -21.89
CA THR A 238 11.67 -6.14 -20.66
C THR A 238 11.53 -4.62 -20.78
N VAL A 239 10.31 -4.13 -20.61
CA VAL A 239 9.97 -2.71 -20.59
C VAL A 239 9.78 -2.29 -19.14
N ALA A 240 10.40 -1.17 -18.76
CA ALA A 240 10.29 -0.59 -17.43
C ALA A 240 9.52 0.73 -17.48
N SER A 241 8.60 0.91 -16.52
CA SER A 241 7.92 2.17 -16.25
C SER A 241 8.44 2.72 -14.91
N PRO A 242 9.41 3.65 -14.92
CA PRO A 242 10.07 4.16 -13.71
C PRO A 242 9.21 5.19 -12.97
N MET A 243 8.51 4.75 -11.92
CA MET A 243 7.59 5.62 -11.16
C MET A 243 8.33 6.74 -10.42
N VAL A 244 9.56 6.48 -9.95
CA VAL A 244 10.41 7.52 -9.34
C VAL A 244 10.76 8.66 -10.28
N ILE A 245 10.84 8.38 -11.59
CA ILE A 245 11.10 9.41 -12.61
C ILE A 245 9.80 10.11 -12.96
N HIS A 246 8.72 9.35 -13.24
CA HIS A 246 7.43 9.93 -13.60
C HIS A 246 6.91 10.92 -12.56
N ASN A 247 7.06 10.57 -11.28
CA ASN A 247 6.62 11.39 -10.16
C ASN A 247 7.53 12.62 -9.87
N ALA A 248 8.61 12.80 -10.64
CA ALA A 248 9.59 13.88 -10.48
C ALA A 248 9.88 14.64 -11.78
N LEU A 249 9.06 14.45 -12.83
CA LEU A 249 9.23 15.13 -14.10
C LEU A 249 9.10 16.66 -13.93
N PRO A 250 10.11 17.48 -14.29
CA PRO A 250 10.09 18.92 -14.04
C PRO A 250 9.02 19.70 -14.82
N HIS A 251 8.64 19.21 -16.01
CA HIS A 251 7.55 19.80 -16.80
C HIS A 251 6.15 19.44 -16.25
N VAL A 252 6.11 18.52 -15.28
CA VAL A 252 4.89 18.10 -14.59
C VAL A 252 4.83 18.78 -13.23
N TYR A 253 5.87 18.62 -12.42
CA TYR A 253 5.96 19.10 -11.04
C TYR A 253 6.94 20.26 -10.95
N GLU A 254 6.40 21.46 -10.71
CA GLU A 254 7.22 22.59 -10.29
C GLU A 254 7.88 22.26 -8.95
N ASP A 255 9.19 22.54 -8.87
CA ASP A 255 10.04 22.21 -7.73
C ASP A 255 9.82 20.76 -7.24
N ALA A 256 9.98 19.80 -8.17
CA ALA A 256 9.64 18.40 -7.95
C ALA A 256 10.31 17.75 -6.72
N GLY A 257 11.42 18.30 -6.25
CA GLY A 257 12.16 17.80 -5.08
C GLY A 257 11.56 18.20 -3.72
N SER A 258 10.75 19.26 -3.67
CA SER A 258 10.16 19.74 -2.42
C SER A 258 8.88 19.01 -2.05
N PHE A 259 8.60 18.99 -0.74
CA PHE A 259 7.34 18.48 -0.19
C PHE A 259 6.32 19.62 -0.17
N ASP A 260 5.45 19.67 -1.18
CA ASP A 260 4.37 20.65 -1.26
C ASP A 260 3.00 19.94 -1.44
N PRO A 261 2.25 19.69 -0.35
CA PRO A 261 0.88 19.21 -0.42
C PRO A 261 -0.08 20.15 -1.16
N GLY A 262 0.24 21.45 -1.22
CA GLY A 262 -0.56 22.48 -1.90
C GLY A 262 -0.75 22.20 -3.39
N ARG A 263 0.19 21.48 -4.02
CA ARG A 263 0.06 21.03 -5.42
C ARG A 263 -1.21 20.22 -5.69
N PHE A 264 -1.67 19.45 -4.71
CA PHE A 264 -2.89 18.65 -4.84
C PHE A 264 -4.16 19.41 -4.44
N GLY A 265 -4.05 20.71 -4.13
CA GLY A 265 -5.16 21.57 -3.79
C GLY A 265 -5.95 22.06 -5.01
N PRO A 266 -7.15 22.63 -4.79
CA PRO A 266 -8.03 23.12 -5.85
C PRO A 266 -7.45 24.32 -6.64
N ALA A 267 -6.44 25.01 -6.10
CA ALA A 267 -5.82 26.15 -6.78
C ALA A 267 -4.82 25.75 -7.87
N ARG A 268 -4.05 24.68 -7.63
CA ARG A 268 -3.04 24.17 -8.57
C ARG A 268 -3.56 23.00 -9.40
N GLU A 269 -4.38 22.14 -8.78
CA GLU A 269 -4.94 20.91 -9.35
C GLU A 269 -3.97 20.13 -10.21
N GLU A 270 -2.70 20.11 -9.78
CA GLU A 270 -1.62 19.57 -10.57
C GLU A 270 -1.99 18.15 -11.02
N TYR A 271 -2.59 17.35 -10.13
CA TYR A 271 -3.14 16.01 -10.43
C TYR A 271 -4.10 15.87 -11.63
N ARG A 272 -4.85 16.91 -12.02
CA ARG A 272 -5.83 16.87 -13.13
C ARG A 272 -5.18 17.05 -14.48
N ALA A 273 -4.20 17.96 -14.60
CA ALA A 273 -3.34 18.03 -15.77
C ALA A 273 -2.64 16.67 -16.01
N TYR A 274 -2.43 15.88 -14.94
CA TYR A 274 -1.66 14.63 -14.95
C TYR A 274 -2.43 13.35 -15.28
N ALA A 275 -3.76 13.35 -15.20
CA ALA A 275 -4.56 12.21 -15.66
C ALA A 275 -4.42 11.99 -17.17
N ALA A 276 -4.14 13.06 -17.91
CA ALA A 276 -3.89 13.04 -19.35
C ALA A 276 -2.51 12.44 -19.73
N ASP A 277 -1.49 12.58 -18.88
CA ASP A 277 -0.09 12.20 -19.19
C ASP A 277 0.46 11.04 -18.33
N HIS A 278 -0.36 10.41 -17.49
CA HIS A 278 0.06 9.29 -16.64
C HIS A 278 1.28 9.58 -15.74
N ALA A 279 1.42 10.82 -15.23
CA ALA A 279 2.60 11.20 -14.45
C ALA A 279 2.51 10.79 -12.95
N TYR A 280 1.32 10.84 -12.34
CA TYR A 280 1.11 10.34 -10.97
C TYR A 280 0.77 8.85 -10.98
N THR A 281 1.79 7.99 -10.85
CA THR A 281 1.66 6.54 -11.05
C THR A 281 1.94 5.71 -9.81
N VAL A 282 1.82 6.31 -8.61
CA VAL A 282 2.17 5.64 -7.34
C VAL A 282 1.37 4.35 -7.07
N PHE A 283 0.18 4.22 -7.66
CA PHE A 283 -0.66 3.01 -7.61
C PHE A 283 -0.73 2.27 -8.96
N GLY A 284 0.16 2.60 -9.90
CA GLY A 284 0.18 2.07 -11.26
C GLY A 284 -0.99 2.55 -12.12
N GLY A 285 -1.35 1.76 -13.13
CA GLY A 285 -2.42 2.09 -14.07
C GLY A 285 -2.87 0.91 -14.93
N GLY A 286 -3.97 1.10 -15.66
CA GLY A 286 -4.54 0.11 -16.57
C GLY A 286 -5.00 -1.17 -15.87
N ARG A 287 -4.90 -2.32 -16.56
CA ARG A 287 -5.39 -3.63 -16.07
C ARG A 287 -4.69 -4.16 -14.82
N HIS A 288 -3.56 -3.55 -14.44
CA HIS A 288 -2.75 -3.95 -13.29
C HIS A 288 -2.64 -2.83 -12.24
N ALA A 289 -3.58 -1.87 -12.24
CA ALA A 289 -3.68 -0.86 -11.19
C ALA A 289 -3.84 -1.51 -9.81
N CYS A 290 -3.30 -0.86 -8.77
CA CYS A 290 -3.32 -1.38 -7.41
C CYS A 290 -4.75 -1.53 -6.90
N VAL A 291 -5.12 -2.75 -6.55
CA VAL A 291 -6.45 -3.05 -5.96
C VAL A 291 -6.57 -2.60 -4.50
N GLY A 292 -5.43 -2.29 -3.87
CA GLY A 292 -5.30 -1.86 -2.48
C GLY A 292 -5.37 -0.35 -2.27
N GLU A 293 -5.41 0.46 -3.33
CA GLU A 293 -5.37 1.92 -3.25
C GLU A 293 -6.41 2.49 -2.27
N ALA A 294 -7.67 2.05 -2.37
CA ALA A 294 -8.73 2.54 -1.50
C ALA A 294 -8.63 2.10 -0.04
N LEU A 295 -7.84 1.05 0.27
CA LEU A 295 -7.52 0.64 1.64
C LEU A 295 -6.28 1.37 2.19
N SER A 296 -5.36 1.76 1.29
CA SER A 296 -4.13 2.46 1.63
C SER A 296 -4.35 3.95 1.88
N ARG A 297 -5.38 4.53 1.28
CA ARG A 297 -5.83 5.91 1.53
C ARG A 297 -6.67 5.93 2.81
#